data_AF-A0A951VHC9-F1
#
_entry.id   AF-A0A951VHC9-F1
#
_cell.length_a   1.000
_cell.length_b   1.000
_cell.length_c   1.000
_cell.angle_alpha   90.00
_cell.angle_beta   90.00
_cell.angle_gamma   90.00
#
_symmetry.space_group_name_H-M   'P 1'
#
loop_
_entity.id
_entity.type
_entity.pdbx_description
1 polymer ?
#
loop_
_entity_poly.entity_id
_entity_poly.type
_entity_poly.pdbx_seq_one_letter_code
_entity_poly.pdbx_strand_id
1 'polypeptide(L)'
;MNLSLSTGDTIALIAPARKVSREEMQPAIKILSDWGYHVKEGAHLYASFHQFAGSDQQRLNDFQNSLDDPAVRAVLFARGGYGTVRLIDQLDFTGFVNFPKWLIGFSDLTVIHSHITYNFKIPTLHAPMAINFPAAGNEALAGIKSVLSGKPFTISAASHQANRYGEATGILTGGNLSVLYSMLGSASDVDTRDKILFIEDLDEYLYHIDRMMMAIKRSGKLSGLKGLIIGGMSDMKDNAIPFGFSAEQIIRNHVAA
;
A
#
# COMPACT_ATOMS: atom_id res chain seq x y z
N MET A 1 -6.01 19.07 7.82
CA MET A 1 -4.75 18.35 8.10
C MET A 1 -3.74 18.74 7.04
N ASN A 2 -2.56 19.24 7.40
CA ASN A 2 -1.50 19.54 6.43
C ASN A 2 -0.38 18.50 6.51
N LEU A 3 -0.26 17.67 5.47
CA LEU A 3 0.77 16.63 5.35
C LEU A 3 1.90 17.02 4.38
N SER A 4 1.94 18.26 3.89
CA SER A 4 3.01 18.69 3.00
C SER A 4 4.36 18.66 3.72
N LEU A 5 5.40 18.25 3.00
CA LEU A 5 6.80 18.29 3.40
C LEU A 5 7.50 19.46 2.71
N SER A 6 8.41 20.09 3.44
CA SER A 6 9.35 21.10 2.95
C SER A 6 10.75 20.50 2.79
N THR A 7 11.60 21.16 2.01
CA THR A 7 13.03 20.84 1.97
C THR A 7 13.62 20.91 3.39
N GLY A 8 14.42 19.91 3.76
CA GLY A 8 14.96 19.71 5.10
C GLY A 8 14.08 18.82 6.00
N ASP A 9 12.84 18.51 5.60
CA ASP A 9 12.02 17.57 6.39
C ASP A 9 12.58 16.14 6.36
N THR A 10 12.31 15.40 7.43
CA THR A 10 12.83 14.03 7.59
C THR A 10 11.82 12.99 7.10
N ILE A 11 12.31 12.04 6.31
CA ILE A 11 11.60 10.83 5.91
C ILE A 11 12.26 9.64 6.59
N ALA A 12 11.51 8.90 7.40
CA ALA A 12 11.98 7.65 7.98
C ALA A 12 11.94 6.53 6.93
N LEU A 13 12.98 5.69 6.90
CA LEU A 13 13.07 4.50 6.06
C LEU A 13 13.12 3.25 6.94
N ILE A 14 12.08 2.42 6.89
CA ILE A 14 11.94 1.23 7.75
C ILE A 14 11.42 0.02 6.96
N ALA A 15 11.59 -1.19 7.51
CA ALA A 15 11.17 -2.44 6.88
C ALA A 15 10.28 -3.28 7.82
N PRO A 16 8.94 -3.14 7.77
CA PRO A 16 8.03 -3.91 8.65
C PRO A 16 7.83 -5.35 8.16
N ALA A 17 8.32 -5.71 6.97
CA ALA A 17 8.14 -7.02 6.35
C ALA A 17 9.50 -7.70 6.07
N ARG A 18 9.85 -7.88 4.79
CA ARG A 18 11.05 -8.60 4.37
C ARG A 18 12.33 -7.80 4.56
N LYS A 19 13.44 -8.50 4.80
CA LYS A 19 14.78 -7.92 4.86
C LYS A 19 15.20 -7.27 3.55
N VAL A 20 16.05 -6.25 3.67
CA VAL A 20 16.70 -5.52 2.58
C VAL A 20 18.18 -5.33 2.90
N SER A 21 19.00 -5.07 1.90
CA SER A 21 20.42 -4.70 2.06
C SER A 21 20.63 -3.19 1.95
N ARG A 22 21.80 -2.71 2.41
CA ARG A 22 22.18 -1.29 2.27
C ARG A 22 22.22 -0.88 0.81
N GLU A 23 22.79 -1.72 -0.03
CA GLU A 23 22.94 -1.52 -1.47
C GLU A 23 21.57 -1.40 -2.16
N GLU A 24 20.57 -2.19 -1.75
CA GLU A 24 19.20 -2.08 -2.25
C GLU A 24 18.54 -0.74 -1.87
N MET A 25 18.88 -0.16 -0.71
CA MET A 25 18.28 1.10 -0.22
C MET A 25 19.00 2.36 -0.71
N GLN A 26 20.29 2.29 -1.01
CA GLN A 26 21.09 3.46 -1.42
C GLN A 26 20.46 4.28 -2.56
N PRO A 27 19.91 3.69 -3.63
CA PRO A 27 19.29 4.46 -4.70
C PRO A 27 18.11 5.32 -4.22
N ALA A 28 17.24 4.77 -3.37
CA ALA A 28 16.10 5.51 -2.83
C ALA A 28 16.55 6.62 -1.89
N ILE A 29 17.54 6.35 -1.03
CA ILE A 29 18.14 7.33 -0.13
C ILE A 29 18.69 8.51 -0.95
N LYS A 30 19.41 8.21 -2.04
CA LYS A 30 19.95 9.23 -2.94
C LYS A 30 18.84 10.07 -3.57
N ILE A 31 17.80 9.44 -4.12
CA ILE A 31 16.67 10.16 -4.75
C ILE A 31 15.99 11.10 -3.75
N LEU A 32 15.71 10.64 -2.53
CA LEU A 32 15.11 11.47 -1.48
C LEU A 32 16.01 12.63 -1.06
N SER A 33 17.32 12.38 -0.96
CA SER A 33 18.33 13.41 -0.67
C SER A 33 18.40 14.46 -1.78
N ASP A 34 18.37 14.02 -3.05
CA ASP A 34 18.34 14.91 -4.23
C ASP A 34 17.04 15.75 -4.28
N TRP A 35 15.94 15.26 -3.67
CA TRP A 35 14.73 16.04 -3.48
C TRP A 35 14.81 17.04 -2.32
N GLY A 36 15.89 16.99 -1.54
CA GLY A 36 16.16 17.87 -0.42
C GLY A 36 15.61 17.38 0.92
N TYR A 37 15.30 16.09 1.05
CA TYR A 37 14.85 15.50 2.32
C TYR A 37 15.99 14.85 3.09
N HIS A 38 15.89 14.84 4.43
CA HIS A 38 16.77 14.03 5.26
C HIS A 38 16.20 12.62 5.40
N VAL A 39 17.01 11.59 5.16
CA VAL A 39 16.58 10.21 5.34
C VAL A 39 17.06 9.69 6.70
N LYS A 40 16.12 9.29 7.56
CA LYS A 40 16.39 8.65 8.84
C LYS A 40 16.14 7.15 8.73
N GLU A 41 17.20 6.36 8.71
CA GLU A 41 17.10 4.91 8.66
C GLU A 41 16.64 4.35 10.02
N GLY A 42 15.74 3.35 10.00
CA GLY A 42 15.38 2.58 11.18
C GLY A 42 16.59 1.84 11.75
N ALA A 43 16.65 1.67 13.07
CA ALA A 43 17.79 1.05 13.74
C ALA A 43 18.01 -0.41 13.28
N HIS A 44 16.94 -1.07 12.86
CA HIS A 44 16.93 -2.46 12.43
C HIS A 44 16.60 -2.62 10.95
N LEU A 45 16.66 -1.55 10.15
CA LEU A 45 16.35 -1.57 8.70
C LEU A 45 17.04 -2.72 7.95
N TYR A 46 18.28 -3.04 8.34
CA TYR A 46 19.10 -4.11 7.73
C TYR A 46 19.26 -5.35 8.61
N ALA A 47 18.51 -5.47 9.69
CA ALA A 47 18.48 -6.69 10.47
C ALA A 47 17.92 -7.85 9.62
N SER A 48 18.25 -9.08 9.99
CA SER A 48 17.78 -10.26 9.27
C SER A 48 17.37 -11.34 10.24
N PHE A 49 16.13 -11.81 10.11
CA PHE A 49 15.62 -12.99 10.78
C PHE A 49 14.85 -13.84 9.77
N HIS A 50 15.49 -14.90 9.26
CA HIS A 50 15.02 -15.66 8.09
C HIS A 50 14.74 -14.74 6.89
N GLN A 51 13.47 -14.56 6.52
CA GLN A 51 13.03 -13.68 5.44
C GLN A 51 12.74 -12.24 5.89
N PHE A 52 12.59 -12.00 7.18
CA PHE A 52 12.16 -10.73 7.77
C PHE A 52 13.33 -9.79 8.07
N ALA A 53 13.05 -8.47 8.08
CA ALA A 53 14.00 -7.43 8.46
C ALA A 53 14.24 -7.36 9.98
N GLY A 54 14.67 -8.49 10.56
CA GLY A 54 14.76 -8.68 12.02
C GLY A 54 13.52 -9.33 12.63
N SER A 55 13.55 -9.50 13.95
CA SER A 55 12.44 -10.08 14.71
C SER A 55 11.18 -9.20 14.65
N ASP A 56 10.02 -9.73 15.05
CA ASP A 56 8.79 -8.92 15.16
C ASP A 56 9.02 -7.70 16.06
N GLN A 57 9.71 -7.86 17.21
CA GLN A 57 10.00 -6.77 18.13
C GLN A 57 10.89 -5.69 17.51
N GLN A 58 11.92 -6.08 16.74
CA GLN A 58 12.83 -5.11 16.10
C GLN A 58 12.09 -4.27 15.06
N ARG A 59 11.26 -4.91 14.22
CA ARG A 59 10.45 -4.22 13.22
C ARG A 59 9.35 -3.36 13.85
N LEU A 60 8.72 -3.85 14.92
CA LEU A 60 7.75 -3.09 15.71
C LEU A 60 8.40 -1.83 16.29
N ASN A 61 9.58 -1.94 16.88
CA ASN A 61 10.30 -0.81 17.46
C ASN A 61 10.64 0.25 16.40
N ASP A 62 11.18 -0.15 15.24
CA ASP A 62 11.48 0.79 14.15
C ASP A 62 10.22 1.52 13.66
N PHE A 63 9.10 0.80 13.58
CA PHE A 63 7.83 1.39 13.17
C PHE A 63 7.29 2.34 14.23
N GLN A 64 7.14 1.89 15.48
CA GLN A 64 6.64 2.73 16.57
C GLN A 64 7.47 4.00 16.75
N ASN A 65 8.81 3.87 16.75
CA ASN A 65 9.71 5.02 16.83
C ASN A 65 9.50 6.01 15.68
N SER A 66 9.20 5.53 14.47
CA SER A 66 8.94 6.40 13.30
C SER A 66 7.59 7.10 13.39
N LEU A 67 6.58 6.45 13.98
CA LEU A 67 5.27 7.06 14.27
C LEU A 67 5.40 8.17 15.31
N ASP A 68 6.12 7.89 16.40
CA ASP A 68 6.18 8.78 17.56
C ASP A 68 7.19 9.93 17.41
N ASP A 69 8.18 9.80 16.51
CA ASP A 69 9.19 10.84 16.33
C ASP A 69 8.61 12.11 15.68
N PRO A 70 8.56 13.25 16.38
CA PRO A 70 8.01 14.49 15.83
C PRO A 70 8.86 15.09 14.70
N ALA A 71 10.13 14.72 14.58
CA ALA A 71 10.98 15.17 13.48
C ALA A 71 10.65 14.45 12.15
N VAL A 72 10.04 13.26 12.21
CA VAL A 72 9.67 12.47 11.03
C VAL A 72 8.34 12.97 10.46
N ARG A 73 8.38 13.43 9.20
CA ARG A 73 7.22 13.94 8.46
C ARG A 73 6.60 12.94 7.48
N ALA A 74 7.34 11.90 7.13
CA ALA A 74 6.84 10.75 6.37
C ALA A 74 7.62 9.48 6.72
N VAL A 75 6.98 8.33 6.52
CA VAL A 75 7.59 7.00 6.62
C VAL A 75 7.49 6.33 5.25
N LEU A 76 8.63 6.07 4.62
CA LEU A 76 8.74 5.27 3.42
C LEU A 76 9.10 3.83 3.80
N PHE A 77 8.28 2.88 3.39
CA PHE A 77 8.56 1.47 3.64
C PHE A 77 9.57 0.93 2.62
N ALA A 78 10.52 0.15 3.11
CA ALA A 78 11.63 -0.36 2.32
C ALA A 78 11.18 -1.39 1.28
N ARG A 79 10.38 -2.36 1.72
CA ARG A 79 9.88 -3.49 0.93
C ARG A 79 8.70 -4.16 1.64
N GLY A 80 7.79 -4.73 0.85
CA GLY A 80 6.66 -5.53 1.30
C GLY A 80 7.00 -7.03 1.35
N GLY A 81 6.07 -7.87 0.93
CA GLY A 81 6.16 -9.32 1.02
C GLY A 81 5.19 -9.84 2.08
N TYR A 82 5.72 -10.29 3.22
CA TYR A 82 4.90 -10.70 4.35
C TYR A 82 5.57 -10.26 5.64
N GLY A 83 4.78 -9.77 6.59
CA GLY A 83 5.22 -9.52 7.95
C GLY A 83 4.54 -8.35 8.63
N THR A 84 3.97 -7.41 7.87
CA THR A 84 3.35 -6.19 8.42
C THR A 84 2.14 -6.52 9.30
N VAL A 85 1.31 -7.49 8.88
CA VAL A 85 0.15 -7.95 9.67
C VAL A 85 0.50 -8.49 11.06
N ARG A 86 1.75 -8.94 11.27
CA ARG A 86 2.21 -9.44 12.57
C ARG A 86 2.42 -8.32 13.60
N LEU A 87 2.49 -7.08 13.14
CA LEU A 87 2.84 -5.91 13.94
C LEU A 87 1.61 -5.02 14.24
N ILE A 88 0.59 -5.06 13.38
CA ILE A 88 -0.47 -4.03 13.35
C ILE A 88 -1.21 -3.87 14.68
N ASP A 89 -1.50 -4.98 15.37
CA ASP A 89 -2.25 -4.96 16.64
C ASP A 89 -1.41 -4.51 17.85
N GLN A 90 -0.09 -4.38 17.68
CA GLN A 90 0.84 -3.96 18.74
C GLN A 90 1.26 -2.49 18.61
N LEU A 91 0.93 -1.82 17.51
CA LEU A 91 1.27 -0.42 17.28
C LEU A 91 0.33 0.50 18.05
N ASP A 92 0.89 1.50 18.72
CA ASP A 92 0.14 2.61 19.30
C ASP A 92 0.07 3.77 18.30
N PHE A 93 -1.13 4.02 17.79
CA PHE A 93 -1.38 5.12 16.86
C PHE A 93 -1.77 6.43 17.54
N THR A 94 -1.80 6.51 18.87
CA THR A 94 -2.25 7.71 19.59
C THR A 94 -1.42 8.93 19.22
N GLY A 95 -0.08 8.81 19.17
CA GLY A 95 0.80 9.87 18.71
C GLY A 95 0.57 10.23 17.25
N PHE A 96 0.48 9.21 16.38
CA PHE A 96 0.24 9.38 14.95
C PHE A 96 -1.08 10.09 14.63
N VAL A 97 -2.17 9.78 15.33
CA VAL A 97 -3.47 10.42 15.10
C VAL A 97 -3.42 11.92 15.42
N ASN A 98 -2.68 12.30 16.46
CA ASN A 98 -2.50 13.70 16.83
C ASN A 98 -1.53 14.44 15.89
N PHE A 99 -0.50 13.75 15.40
CA PHE A 99 0.52 14.29 14.51
C PHE A 99 0.69 13.43 13.26
N PRO A 100 -0.31 13.45 12.37
CA PRO A 100 -0.35 12.56 11.21
C PRO A 100 0.80 12.89 10.26
N LYS A 101 1.33 11.83 9.64
CA LYS A 101 2.43 11.85 8.68
C LYS A 101 2.14 10.89 7.53
N TRP A 102 2.80 11.08 6.39
CA TRP A 102 2.61 10.16 5.28
C TRP A 102 3.16 8.77 5.62
N LEU A 103 2.37 7.72 5.34
CA LEU A 103 2.82 6.33 5.35
C LEU A 103 2.79 5.84 3.89
N ILE A 104 3.95 5.46 3.35
CA ILE A 104 4.17 5.31 1.90
C ILE A 104 4.68 3.90 1.57
N GLY A 105 3.89 3.14 0.82
CA GLY A 105 4.24 1.80 0.35
C GLY A 105 3.10 1.16 -0.42
N PHE A 106 3.23 -0.09 -0.82
CA PHE A 106 2.15 -0.87 -1.46
C PHE A 106 2.29 -2.36 -1.15
N SER A 107 1.45 -3.22 -1.74
CA SER A 107 1.47 -4.67 -1.50
C SER A 107 1.13 -5.01 -0.04
N ASP A 108 2.02 -5.67 0.73
CA ASP A 108 1.84 -6.02 2.16
C ASP A 108 1.47 -4.81 3.05
N LEU A 109 1.85 -3.59 2.63
CA LEU A 109 1.51 -2.36 3.35
C LEU A 109 0.03 -1.95 3.22
N THR A 110 -0.74 -2.67 2.40
CA THR A 110 -2.21 -2.58 2.37
C THR A 110 -2.83 -2.82 3.75
N VAL A 111 -2.15 -3.56 4.64
CA VAL A 111 -2.52 -3.68 6.06
C VAL A 111 -2.60 -2.31 6.73
N ILE A 112 -1.56 -1.49 6.55
CA ILE A 112 -1.47 -0.15 7.14
C ILE A 112 -2.47 0.79 6.48
N HIS A 113 -2.58 0.75 5.16
CA HIS A 113 -3.54 1.59 4.44
C HIS A 113 -4.97 1.33 4.90
N SER A 114 -5.36 0.05 5.03
CA SER A 114 -6.69 -0.33 5.47
C SER A 114 -6.91 0.03 6.93
N HIS A 115 -5.99 -0.33 7.84
CA HIS A 115 -6.12 -0.04 9.27
C HIS A 115 -6.26 1.47 9.55
N ILE A 116 -5.39 2.29 8.96
CA ILE A 116 -5.37 3.73 9.21
C ILE A 116 -6.62 4.41 8.63
N THR A 117 -6.99 4.07 7.40
CA THR A 117 -8.16 4.69 6.75
C THR A 117 -9.47 4.19 7.34
N TYR A 118 -9.53 2.96 7.85
CA TYR A 118 -10.69 2.41 8.51
C TYR A 118 -10.94 3.07 9.86
N ASN A 119 -9.93 3.10 10.74
CA ASN A 119 -10.07 3.53 12.13
C ASN A 119 -9.95 5.05 12.31
N PHE A 120 -9.08 5.72 11.55
CA PHE A 120 -8.70 7.11 11.82
C PHE A 120 -9.08 8.07 10.69
N LYS A 121 -9.51 7.56 9.53
CA LYS A 121 -9.86 8.37 8.34
C LYS A 121 -8.71 9.29 7.89
N ILE A 122 -7.47 8.91 8.19
CA ILE A 122 -6.25 9.62 7.80
C ILE A 122 -5.77 9.07 6.45
N PRO A 123 -5.43 9.93 5.46
CA PRO A 123 -4.94 9.47 4.18
C PRO A 123 -3.53 8.88 4.30
N THR A 124 -3.29 7.81 3.56
CA THR A 124 -1.98 7.17 3.36
C THR A 124 -1.67 7.10 1.87
N LEU A 125 -0.42 6.85 1.49
CA LEU A 125 -0.01 6.86 0.09
C LEU A 125 0.35 5.46 -0.39
N HIS A 126 -0.54 4.86 -1.21
CA HIS A 126 -0.26 3.61 -1.90
C HIS A 126 0.65 3.87 -3.12
N ALA A 127 1.95 3.60 -2.98
CA ALA A 127 2.97 3.99 -3.95
C ALA A 127 4.18 3.03 -3.92
N PRO A 128 5.07 3.06 -4.94
CA PRO A 128 6.33 2.32 -4.92
C PRO A 128 7.08 2.43 -3.59
N MET A 129 7.59 1.31 -3.10
CA MET A 129 8.45 1.25 -1.91
C MET A 129 9.89 1.61 -2.26
N ALA A 130 10.74 1.83 -1.26
CA ALA A 130 12.12 2.28 -1.49
C ALA A 130 12.90 1.35 -2.45
N ILE A 131 12.77 0.02 -2.29
CA ILE A 131 13.43 -0.95 -3.19
C ILE A 131 12.99 -0.79 -4.67
N ASN A 132 11.81 -0.23 -4.91
CA ASN A 132 11.25 -0.06 -6.25
C ASN A 132 11.62 1.27 -6.90
N PHE A 133 12.14 2.25 -6.15
CA PHE A 133 12.44 3.58 -6.68
C PHE A 133 13.31 3.57 -7.96
N PRO A 134 14.37 2.73 -8.06
CA PRO A 134 15.18 2.66 -9.29
C PRO A 134 14.40 2.25 -10.54
N ALA A 135 13.34 1.46 -10.38
CA ALA A 135 12.56 0.88 -11.47
C ALA A 135 11.15 1.49 -11.60
N ALA A 136 10.73 2.37 -10.70
CA ALA A 136 9.38 2.93 -10.65
C ALA A 136 9.05 3.86 -11.83
N GLY A 137 10.07 4.36 -12.53
CA GLY A 137 9.92 5.32 -13.62
C GLY A 137 9.70 6.76 -13.13
N ASN A 138 9.96 7.72 -14.02
CA ASN A 138 9.94 9.15 -13.67
C ASN A 138 8.55 9.66 -13.29
N GLU A 139 7.48 9.17 -13.91
CA GLU A 139 6.11 9.61 -13.64
C GLU A 139 5.69 9.24 -12.21
N ALA A 140 5.91 8.00 -11.78
CA ALA A 140 5.57 7.56 -10.43
C ALA A 140 6.35 8.34 -9.36
N LEU A 141 7.67 8.52 -9.56
CA LEU A 141 8.52 9.29 -8.65
C LEU A 141 8.11 10.78 -8.59
N ALA A 142 7.79 11.39 -9.73
CA ALA A 142 7.28 12.76 -9.79
C ALA A 142 5.91 12.89 -9.10
N GLY A 143 5.05 11.89 -9.23
CA GLY A 143 3.77 11.80 -8.53
C GLY A 143 3.95 11.79 -7.01
N ILE A 144 4.83 10.91 -6.49
CA ILE A 144 5.17 10.88 -5.05
C ILE A 144 5.67 12.25 -4.60
N LYS A 145 6.65 12.84 -5.28
CA LYS A 145 7.19 14.16 -4.92
C LYS A 145 6.13 15.26 -4.93
N SER A 146 5.19 15.21 -5.89
CA SER A 146 4.08 16.17 -5.96
C SER A 146 3.16 16.05 -4.76
N VAL A 147 2.73 14.82 -4.41
CA VAL A 147 1.91 14.57 -3.21
C VAL A 147 2.62 15.03 -1.94
N LEU A 148 3.90 14.68 -1.79
CA LEU A 148 4.70 15.07 -0.62
C LEU A 148 4.84 16.59 -0.52
N SER A 149 4.94 17.30 -1.63
CA SER A 149 5.00 18.78 -1.62
C SER A 149 3.62 19.46 -1.57
N GLY A 150 2.54 18.70 -1.34
CA GLY A 150 1.17 19.22 -1.26
C GLY A 150 0.61 19.71 -2.60
N LYS A 151 1.20 19.28 -3.72
CA LYS A 151 0.75 19.63 -5.08
C LYS A 151 -0.24 18.59 -5.60
N PRO A 152 -1.25 19.00 -6.38
CA PRO A 152 -2.13 18.06 -7.05
C PRO A 152 -1.33 17.19 -8.02
N PHE A 153 -1.76 15.94 -8.18
CA PHE A 153 -1.25 15.04 -9.18
C PHE A 153 -2.43 14.34 -9.88
N THR A 154 -2.22 13.90 -11.11
CA THR A 154 -3.22 13.17 -11.90
C THR A 154 -2.57 11.91 -12.43
N ILE A 155 -3.30 10.79 -12.39
CA ILE A 155 -2.91 9.55 -13.05
C ILE A 155 -3.77 9.42 -14.29
N SER A 156 -3.13 9.18 -15.43
CA SER A 156 -3.81 8.86 -16.69
C SER A 156 -3.42 7.45 -17.12
N ALA A 157 -4.39 6.68 -17.62
CA ALA A 157 -4.15 5.35 -18.15
C ALA A 157 -4.95 5.15 -19.44
N ALA A 158 -4.47 4.28 -20.31
CA ALA A 158 -5.20 3.89 -21.51
C ALA A 158 -6.52 3.18 -21.13
N SER A 159 -7.59 3.46 -21.88
CA SER A 159 -8.85 2.73 -21.70
C SER A 159 -8.69 1.26 -22.06
N HIS A 160 -9.30 0.38 -21.29
CA HIS A 160 -9.37 -1.05 -21.59
C HIS A 160 -10.75 -1.40 -22.17
N GLN A 161 -10.81 -2.34 -23.12
CA GLN A 161 -12.07 -2.78 -23.75
C GLN A 161 -13.12 -3.30 -22.75
N ALA A 162 -12.67 -3.79 -21.60
CA ALA A 162 -13.53 -4.30 -20.54
C ALA A 162 -14.06 -3.19 -19.60
N ASN A 163 -13.71 -1.92 -19.82
CA ASN A 163 -14.16 -0.83 -18.96
C ASN A 163 -15.67 -0.58 -19.10
N ARG A 164 -16.30 -0.18 -18.00
CA ARG A 164 -17.65 0.40 -17.99
C ARG A 164 -17.48 1.92 -18.07
N TYR A 165 -17.94 2.51 -19.16
CA TYR A 165 -17.85 3.97 -19.34
C TYR A 165 -18.74 4.70 -18.33
N GLY A 166 -18.22 5.81 -17.80
CA GLY A 166 -18.92 6.65 -16.84
C GLY A 166 -17.95 7.56 -16.09
N GLU A 167 -18.52 8.40 -15.22
CA GLU A 167 -17.77 9.29 -14.33
C GLU A 167 -18.16 8.99 -12.89
N ALA A 168 -17.16 9.02 -12.00
CA ALA A 168 -17.37 8.80 -10.57
C ALA A 168 -16.45 9.71 -9.77
N THR A 169 -16.90 10.10 -8.58
CA THR A 169 -16.09 10.82 -7.59
C THR A 169 -16.28 10.16 -6.24
N GLY A 170 -15.19 9.92 -5.54
CA GLY A 170 -15.21 9.29 -4.23
C GLY A 170 -13.81 9.19 -3.65
N ILE A 171 -13.75 8.85 -2.36
CA ILE A 171 -12.48 8.57 -1.69
C ILE A 171 -11.92 7.25 -2.26
N LEU A 172 -10.65 7.25 -2.63
CA LEU A 172 -9.94 6.05 -3.05
C LEU A 172 -9.62 5.17 -1.84
N THR A 173 -9.86 3.86 -1.95
CA THR A 173 -9.51 2.86 -0.92
C THR A 173 -9.08 1.54 -1.60
N GLY A 174 -8.54 0.60 -0.83
CA GLY A 174 -8.11 -0.71 -1.31
C GLY A 174 -6.59 -0.88 -1.30
N GLY A 175 -6.04 -1.52 -2.33
CA GLY A 175 -4.64 -1.96 -2.40
C GLY A 175 -4.53 -3.39 -2.92
N ASN A 176 -3.66 -4.19 -2.31
CA ASN A 176 -3.47 -5.58 -2.69
C ASN A 176 -4.68 -6.46 -2.32
N LEU A 177 -5.24 -7.16 -3.30
CA LEU A 177 -6.47 -7.94 -3.15
C LEU A 177 -6.33 -9.05 -2.09
N SER A 178 -5.25 -9.82 -2.13
CA SER A 178 -4.95 -10.88 -1.17
C SER A 178 -4.82 -10.38 0.26
N VAL A 179 -4.18 -9.22 0.44
CA VAL A 179 -4.07 -8.59 1.76
C VAL A 179 -5.44 -8.11 2.25
N LEU A 180 -6.23 -7.43 1.41
CA LEU A 180 -7.60 -7.01 1.75
C LEU A 180 -8.47 -8.20 2.17
N TYR A 181 -8.41 -9.28 1.39
CA TYR A 181 -9.11 -10.53 1.70
C TYR A 181 -8.71 -11.09 3.08
N SER A 182 -7.41 -11.10 3.41
CA SER A 182 -6.92 -11.63 4.69
C SER A 182 -7.38 -10.85 5.92
N MET A 183 -7.81 -9.60 5.76
CA MET A 183 -8.19 -8.70 6.85
C MET A 183 -9.71 -8.58 7.06
N LEU A 184 -10.53 -9.24 6.23
CA LEU A 184 -11.99 -9.18 6.34
C LEU A 184 -12.44 -9.55 7.76
N GLY A 185 -13.24 -8.68 8.37
CA GLY A 185 -13.78 -8.88 9.72
C GLY A 185 -12.81 -8.56 10.88
N SER A 186 -11.60 -8.07 10.59
CA SER A 186 -10.65 -7.61 11.61
C SER A 186 -10.82 -6.12 11.95
N ALA A 187 -10.07 -5.61 12.93
CA ALA A 187 -9.96 -4.17 13.19
C ALA A 187 -9.26 -3.39 12.05
N SER A 188 -8.65 -4.10 11.09
CA SER A 188 -7.98 -3.56 9.91
C SER A 188 -8.78 -3.78 8.63
N ASP A 189 -10.07 -4.11 8.74
CA ASP A 189 -10.94 -4.35 7.59
C ASP A 189 -11.04 -3.11 6.69
N VAL A 190 -11.42 -3.30 5.43
CA VAL A 190 -11.55 -2.22 4.44
C VAL A 190 -12.96 -1.64 4.44
N ASP A 191 -13.06 -0.31 4.47
CA ASP A 191 -14.32 0.42 4.31
C ASP A 191 -14.46 0.87 2.85
N THR A 192 -15.44 0.30 2.14
CA THR A 192 -15.61 0.48 0.69
C THR A 192 -16.91 1.19 0.29
N ARG A 193 -17.84 1.43 1.24
CA ARG A 193 -19.13 2.03 0.92
C ARG A 193 -18.94 3.48 0.47
N ASP A 194 -19.63 3.86 -0.61
CA ASP A 194 -19.55 5.20 -1.22
C ASP A 194 -18.12 5.63 -1.62
N LYS A 195 -17.24 4.66 -1.90
CA LYS A 195 -15.84 4.87 -2.26
C LYS A 195 -15.50 4.30 -3.63
N ILE A 196 -14.35 4.71 -4.16
CA ILE A 196 -13.73 4.07 -5.33
C ILE A 196 -12.76 3.03 -4.80
N LEU A 197 -13.03 1.75 -5.10
CA LEU A 197 -12.16 0.65 -4.71
C LEU A 197 -11.07 0.46 -5.77
N PHE A 198 -9.81 0.42 -5.35
CA PHE A 198 -8.66 0.03 -6.15
C PHE A 198 -8.16 -1.34 -5.70
N ILE A 199 -8.02 -2.29 -6.62
CA ILE A 199 -7.45 -3.60 -6.34
C ILE A 199 -6.37 -3.97 -7.34
N GLU A 200 -5.28 -4.54 -6.85
CA GLU A 200 -4.18 -5.11 -7.63
C GLU A 200 -3.71 -6.42 -6.99
N ASP A 201 -3.08 -7.31 -7.76
CA ASP A 201 -2.43 -8.49 -7.18
C ASP A 201 -1.33 -9.08 -8.08
N LEU A 202 -0.54 -9.99 -7.52
CA LEU A 202 0.63 -10.58 -8.14
C LEU A 202 0.77 -12.05 -7.76
N ASP A 203 1.19 -12.89 -8.71
CA ASP A 203 1.64 -14.28 -8.47
C ASP A 203 0.57 -15.23 -7.91
N GLU A 204 -0.70 -14.83 -8.00
CA GLU A 204 -1.86 -15.54 -7.48
C GLU A 204 -2.49 -16.52 -8.46
N TYR A 205 -3.13 -17.56 -7.93
CA TYR A 205 -3.90 -18.50 -8.76
C TYR A 205 -5.27 -17.91 -9.13
N LEU A 206 -5.73 -18.13 -10.37
CA LEU A 206 -7.02 -17.63 -10.85
C LEU A 206 -8.22 -18.09 -9.99
N TYR A 207 -8.24 -19.35 -9.55
CA TYR A 207 -9.30 -19.82 -8.64
C TYR A 207 -9.25 -19.12 -7.26
N HIS A 208 -8.07 -18.65 -6.85
CA HIS A 208 -7.90 -17.90 -5.61
C HIS A 208 -8.41 -16.47 -5.78
N ILE A 209 -8.14 -15.81 -6.92
CA ILE A 209 -8.78 -14.54 -7.29
C ILE A 209 -10.30 -14.65 -7.18
N ASP A 210 -10.90 -15.68 -7.77
CA ASP A 210 -12.35 -15.92 -7.69
C ASP A 210 -12.84 -16.07 -6.24
N ARG A 211 -12.13 -16.88 -5.44
CA ARG A 211 -12.44 -17.07 -4.01
C ARG A 211 -12.39 -15.76 -3.22
N MET A 212 -11.38 -14.93 -3.46
CA MET A 212 -11.22 -13.65 -2.80
C MET A 212 -12.35 -12.69 -3.18
N MET A 213 -12.68 -12.60 -4.47
CA MET A 213 -13.80 -11.79 -4.94
C MET A 213 -15.14 -12.26 -4.38
N MET A 214 -15.36 -13.59 -4.27
CA MET A 214 -16.53 -14.13 -3.58
C MET A 214 -16.60 -13.69 -2.12
N ALA A 215 -15.49 -13.76 -1.38
CA ALA A 215 -15.46 -13.35 0.02
C ALA A 215 -15.77 -11.86 0.19
N ILE A 216 -15.15 -10.99 -0.63
CA ILE A 216 -15.38 -9.53 -0.65
C ILE A 216 -16.83 -9.21 -1.04
N LYS A 217 -17.42 -9.95 -1.99
CA LYS A 217 -18.84 -9.82 -2.34
C LYS A 217 -19.74 -10.19 -1.17
N ARG A 218 -19.49 -11.34 -0.54
CA ARG A 218 -20.30 -11.89 0.55
C ARG A 218 -20.20 -11.06 1.84
N SER A 219 -19.09 -10.35 2.06
CA SER A 219 -18.94 -9.39 3.14
C SER A 219 -19.56 -8.01 2.84
N GLY A 220 -20.23 -7.87 1.69
CA GLY A 220 -20.94 -6.65 1.29
C GLY A 220 -20.02 -5.53 0.78
N LYS A 221 -18.72 -5.77 0.63
CA LYS A 221 -17.72 -4.75 0.29
C LYS A 221 -17.79 -4.31 -1.17
N LEU A 222 -18.44 -5.07 -2.05
CA LEU A 222 -18.72 -4.67 -3.42
C LEU A 222 -20.04 -3.88 -3.57
N SER A 223 -20.85 -3.80 -2.51
CA SER A 223 -22.13 -3.09 -2.53
C SER A 223 -21.94 -1.61 -2.25
N GLY A 224 -22.54 -0.75 -3.08
CA GLY A 224 -22.48 0.71 -2.89
C GLY A 224 -21.12 1.33 -3.26
N LEU A 225 -20.30 0.67 -4.08
CA LEU A 225 -19.10 1.30 -4.66
C LEU A 225 -19.51 2.46 -5.58
N LYS A 226 -18.76 3.57 -5.54
CA LYS A 226 -18.83 4.63 -6.56
C LYS A 226 -18.08 4.26 -7.82
N GLY A 227 -17.04 3.43 -7.69
CA GLY A 227 -16.23 2.95 -8.81
C GLY A 227 -15.32 1.81 -8.39
N LEU A 228 -14.81 1.07 -9.38
CA LEU A 228 -13.79 0.03 -9.21
C LEU A 228 -12.67 0.28 -10.23
N ILE A 229 -11.44 0.33 -9.74
CA ILE A 229 -10.23 0.41 -10.54
C ILE A 229 -9.48 -0.90 -10.34
N ILE A 230 -9.19 -1.60 -11.43
CA ILE A 230 -8.39 -2.82 -11.43
C ILE A 230 -6.99 -2.42 -11.88
N GLY A 231 -6.02 -2.52 -10.97
CA GLY A 231 -4.60 -2.37 -11.25
C GLY A 231 -4.02 -3.62 -11.93
N GLY A 232 -2.69 -3.76 -11.86
CA GLY A 232 -2.02 -4.93 -12.42
C GLY A 232 -2.49 -6.24 -11.76
N MET A 233 -2.76 -7.25 -12.58
CA MET A 233 -2.96 -8.65 -12.19
C MET A 233 -1.82 -9.46 -12.80
N SER A 234 -0.64 -9.35 -12.20
CA SER A 234 0.63 -9.76 -12.83
C SER A 234 1.01 -11.19 -12.44
N ASP A 235 1.66 -11.91 -13.36
CA ASP A 235 2.18 -13.27 -13.13
C ASP A 235 1.12 -14.25 -12.57
N MET A 236 -0.14 -14.09 -12.98
CA MET A 236 -1.23 -14.96 -12.55
C MET A 236 -0.99 -16.41 -12.97
N LYS A 237 -1.27 -17.33 -12.05
CA LYS A 237 -1.11 -18.77 -12.22
C LYS A 237 -2.44 -19.44 -12.49
N ASP A 238 -2.39 -20.56 -13.21
CA ASP A 238 -3.53 -21.44 -13.39
C ASP A 238 -3.15 -22.88 -13.05
N ASN A 239 -4.17 -23.72 -12.86
CA ASN A 239 -4.00 -25.14 -12.67
C ASN A 239 -3.85 -25.88 -14.01
N ALA A 240 -3.51 -27.17 -13.92
CA ALA A 240 -3.41 -28.04 -15.10
C ALA A 240 -4.74 -28.11 -15.89
N ILE A 241 -5.88 -28.04 -15.19
CA ILE A 241 -7.18 -27.80 -15.81
C ILE A 241 -7.44 -26.29 -15.71
N PRO A 242 -7.49 -25.57 -16.84
CA PRO A 242 -7.62 -24.12 -16.83
C PRO A 242 -8.92 -23.66 -16.16
N PHE A 243 -8.86 -22.52 -15.47
CA PHE A 243 -10.05 -21.88 -14.89
C PHE A 243 -11.02 -21.39 -15.98
N GLY A 244 -10.49 -20.98 -17.14
CA GLY A 244 -11.28 -20.56 -18.30
C GLY A 244 -11.57 -19.05 -18.39
N PHE A 245 -11.07 -18.25 -17.45
CA PHE A 245 -11.19 -16.79 -17.44
C PHE A 245 -9.90 -16.13 -16.96
N SER A 246 -9.56 -14.94 -17.47
CA SER A 246 -8.50 -14.10 -16.90
C SER A 246 -8.91 -13.52 -15.54
N ALA A 247 -7.95 -13.02 -14.76
CA ALA A 247 -8.23 -12.38 -13.47
C ALA A 247 -9.22 -11.21 -13.61
N GLU A 248 -9.08 -10.37 -14.64
CA GLU A 248 -9.99 -9.25 -14.92
C GLU A 248 -11.39 -9.72 -15.28
N GLN A 249 -11.51 -10.82 -16.05
CA GLN A 249 -12.80 -11.42 -16.38
C GLN A 249 -13.48 -12.00 -15.13
N ILE A 250 -12.73 -12.66 -14.25
CA ILE A 250 -13.23 -13.16 -12.97
C ILE A 250 -13.78 -12.00 -12.13
N ILE A 251 -12.98 -10.95 -11.93
CA ILE A 251 -13.39 -9.76 -11.16
C ILE A 251 -14.64 -9.14 -11.77
N ARG A 252 -14.66 -8.98 -13.10
CA ARG A 252 -15.82 -8.43 -13.83
C ARG A 252 -17.08 -9.26 -13.59
N ASN A 253 -17.01 -10.58 -13.56
CA ASN A 253 -18.16 -11.45 -13.31
C ASN A 253 -18.74 -11.28 -11.90
N HIS A 254 -17.92 -10.90 -10.90
CA HIS A 254 -18.40 -10.66 -9.53
C HIS A 254 -19.10 -9.32 -9.35
N VAL A 255 -18.76 -8.33 -10.18
CA VAL A 255 -19.31 -6.95 -10.14
C VAL A 255 -20.26 -6.62 -11.29
N ALA A 256 -20.50 -7.58 -12.18
CA ALA A 256 -21.57 -7.49 -13.17
C ALA A 256 -22.93 -7.46 -12.45
N ALA A 257 -23.82 -6.58 -12.93
CA ALA A 257 -25.17 -6.46 -12.42
C ALA A 257 -26.01 -7.69 -12.80
#